data_AF-A0A8B8BBK1-F1
#
_entry.id   AF-A0A8B8BBK1-F1
#
_cell.length_a   1.000
_cell.length_b   1.000
_cell.length_c   1.000
_cell.angle_alpha   90.00
_cell.angle_beta   90.00
_cell.angle_gamma   90.00
#
_symmetry.space_group_name_H-M   'P 1'
#
loop_
_entity.id
_entity.type
_entity.pdbx_description
1 polymer ?
#
loop_
_entity_poly.entity_id
_entity_poly.type
_entity_poly.pdbx_seq_one_letter_code
_entity_poly.pdbx_strand_id
1 'polypeptide(L)'
;MDYLPPITLPYGKEYHLFLSFCNEDEGIAFPLLMELEEKYRLKCLYHIRDFIPGVPVTENILNGIEKSMKIVYLISQKFKENFMCKEEILYGVTASHKQCENSMIPVLLEKIDLPRELQSINYVDATLEGIDVPKKIYEACVFGATSNCILPNVIPFQELCNGTVLRVFQRSETWKWCIPIIRFNEDKELRKNIPDEDRSRKIDQLCRLLIEDLNSSIFTTRYFMRSSEFAYRAAGFFILGLPSFAVLPLLLYLIIVRMITEKALIGLCCTLVGVPVIAVCIAYGVAWYRNLTQDGGDLETITWKYLTDNYQTLKILLLLRSTKEVVVLNYDTEECKKFCIFALKRKMIDEDEIEREAEKMVLDFIDGNRRALAEWSGLPEFKYNRHNTYAQKKCICQCLESKLF
;
A
#
# COMPACT_ATOMS: atom_id res chain seq x y z
N MET A 1 -16.18 26.05 -40.08
CA MET A 1 -15.79 26.44 -38.71
C MET A 1 -16.11 25.24 -37.84
N ASP A 2 -15.07 24.57 -37.35
CA ASP A 2 -15.25 23.41 -36.48
C ASP A 2 -15.93 23.88 -35.20
N TYR A 3 -17.05 23.25 -34.84
CA TYR A 3 -17.80 23.58 -33.64
C TYR A 3 -16.99 23.15 -32.42
N LEU A 4 -16.42 24.12 -31.69
CA LEU A 4 -15.72 23.88 -30.43
C LEU A 4 -16.73 23.90 -29.27
N PRO A 5 -16.87 22.82 -28.48
CA PRO A 5 -17.80 22.80 -27.36
C PRO A 5 -17.39 23.85 -26.30
N PRO A 6 -18.34 24.62 -25.75
CA PRO A 6 -18.06 25.56 -24.68
C PRO A 6 -17.67 24.81 -23.41
N ILE A 7 -16.59 25.22 -22.75
CA ILE A 7 -16.19 24.70 -21.44
C ILE A 7 -16.92 25.51 -20.37
N THR A 8 -17.65 24.84 -19.49
CA THR A 8 -18.33 25.47 -18.35
C THR A 8 -17.41 25.52 -17.15
N LEU A 9 -17.31 26.68 -16.49
CA LEU A 9 -16.50 26.82 -15.28
C LEU A 9 -17.09 26.02 -14.10
N PRO A 10 -16.28 25.28 -13.34
CA PRO A 10 -16.70 24.63 -12.10
C PRO A 10 -17.18 25.64 -11.04
N TYR A 11 -17.99 25.18 -10.09
CA TYR A 11 -18.46 26.01 -8.97
C TYR A 11 -17.28 26.61 -8.18
N GLY A 12 -17.30 27.93 -7.98
CA GLY A 12 -16.24 28.67 -7.30
C GLY A 12 -15.05 29.07 -8.18
N LYS A 13 -15.05 28.74 -9.48
CA LYS A 13 -14.02 29.19 -10.43
C LYS A 13 -14.51 30.40 -11.24
N GLU A 14 -13.62 31.37 -11.43
CA GLU A 14 -13.86 32.59 -12.20
C GLU A 14 -13.14 32.59 -13.55
N TYR A 15 -12.09 31.76 -13.71
CA TYR A 15 -11.24 31.68 -14.90
C TYR A 15 -11.02 30.22 -15.31
N HIS A 16 -10.85 29.98 -16.62
CA HIS A 16 -10.50 28.67 -17.15
C HIS A 16 -9.00 28.41 -16.97
N LEU A 17 -8.19 29.42 -17.24
CA LEU A 17 -6.73 29.32 -17.22
C LEU A 17 -6.15 30.47 -16.40
N PHE A 18 -5.12 30.20 -15.61
CA PHE A 18 -4.17 31.19 -15.12
C PHE A 18 -2.87 31.05 -15.93
N LEU A 19 -2.45 32.11 -16.62
CA LEU A 19 -1.17 32.10 -17.34
C LEU A 19 -0.05 32.57 -16.41
N SER A 20 0.90 31.68 -16.13
CA SER A 20 2.14 31.96 -15.38
C SER A 20 3.32 31.93 -16.35
N PHE A 21 4.03 33.05 -16.45
CA PHE A 21 5.15 33.25 -17.36
C PHE A 21 6.11 34.31 -16.82
N CYS A 22 7.36 34.31 -17.28
CA CYS A 22 8.33 35.35 -16.93
C CYS A 22 8.00 36.63 -17.69
N ASN A 23 8.18 37.83 -17.12
CA ASN A 23 7.81 39.08 -17.81
C ASN A 23 8.54 39.25 -19.16
N GLU A 24 9.75 38.71 -19.27
CA GLU A 24 10.53 38.67 -20.51
C GLU A 24 9.87 37.84 -21.63
N ASP A 25 8.98 36.91 -21.28
CA ASP A 25 8.23 36.06 -22.20
C ASP A 25 6.87 36.68 -22.62
N GLU A 26 6.58 37.93 -22.22
CA GLU A 26 5.31 38.63 -22.54
C GLU A 26 5.02 38.67 -24.05
N GLY A 27 6.07 38.85 -24.87
CA GLY A 27 5.94 38.86 -26.33
C GLY A 27 5.40 37.56 -26.94
N ILE A 28 5.50 36.45 -26.21
CA ILE A 28 4.94 35.14 -26.59
C ILE A 28 3.61 34.92 -25.87
N ALA A 29 3.52 35.30 -24.59
CA ALA A 29 2.34 35.10 -23.75
C ALA A 29 1.11 35.86 -24.27
N PHE A 30 1.27 37.11 -24.71
CA PHE A 30 0.15 37.96 -25.13
C PHE A 30 -0.53 37.47 -26.41
N PRO A 31 0.17 37.11 -27.51
CA PRO A 31 -0.46 36.50 -28.68
C PRO A 31 -1.17 35.17 -28.35
N LEU A 32 -0.55 34.32 -27.51
CA LEU A 32 -1.13 33.06 -27.07
C LEU A 32 -2.44 33.28 -26.28
N LEU A 33 -2.44 34.25 -25.36
CA LEU A 33 -3.63 34.67 -24.62
C LEU A 33 -4.76 35.05 -25.57
N MET A 34 -4.48 35.92 -26.55
CA MET A 34 -5.48 36.38 -27.53
C MET A 34 -6.09 35.20 -28.30
N GLU A 35 -5.29 34.24 -28.75
CA GLU A 35 -5.80 33.04 -29.41
C GLU A 35 -6.69 32.18 -28.49
N LEU A 36 -6.31 32.00 -27.23
CA LEU A 36 -7.09 31.24 -26.25
C LEU A 36 -8.45 31.91 -25.95
N GLU A 37 -8.49 33.24 -25.80
CA GLU A 37 -9.72 33.98 -25.50
C GLU A 37 -10.63 34.13 -26.75
N GLU A 38 -10.07 34.40 -27.93
CA GLU A 38 -10.86 34.68 -29.14
C GLU A 38 -11.30 33.42 -29.89
N LYS A 39 -10.38 32.48 -30.14
CA LYS A 39 -10.62 31.27 -30.93
C LYS A 39 -11.24 30.15 -30.09
N TYR A 40 -10.75 29.96 -28.87
CA TYR A 40 -11.19 28.87 -27.99
C TYR A 40 -12.17 29.29 -26.90
N ARG A 41 -12.50 30.58 -26.80
CA ARG A 41 -13.47 31.15 -25.85
C ARG A 41 -13.15 30.83 -24.38
N LEU A 42 -11.86 30.66 -24.06
CA LEU A 42 -11.40 30.45 -22.70
C LEU A 42 -11.20 31.80 -22.01
N LYS A 43 -11.81 31.97 -20.84
CA LYS A 43 -11.52 33.12 -19.97
C LYS A 43 -10.22 32.89 -19.23
N CYS A 44 -9.22 33.74 -19.45
CA CYS A 44 -7.88 33.57 -18.90
C CYS A 44 -7.55 34.68 -17.89
N LEU A 45 -6.83 34.33 -16.81
CA LEU A 45 -6.23 35.28 -15.89
C LEU A 45 -4.80 35.59 -16.36
N TYR A 46 -4.55 36.87 -16.62
CA TYR A 46 -3.29 37.41 -17.13
C TYR A 46 -2.74 38.44 -16.15
N HIS A 47 -1.60 38.17 -15.50
CA HIS A 47 -1.18 38.94 -14.32
C HIS A 47 -0.96 40.43 -14.58
N ILE A 48 -0.53 40.82 -15.78
CA ILE A 48 -0.28 42.22 -16.15
C ILE A 48 -1.60 43.02 -16.24
N ARG A 49 -2.72 42.35 -16.60
CA ARG A 49 -4.05 42.96 -16.72
C ARG A 49 -4.91 42.78 -15.47
N ASP A 50 -4.83 41.62 -14.84
CA ASP A 50 -5.86 41.14 -13.89
C ASP A 50 -5.40 41.16 -12.43
N PHE A 51 -4.12 41.41 -12.13
CA PHE A 51 -3.67 41.55 -10.73
C PHE A 51 -4.18 42.85 -10.11
N ILE A 52 -4.60 42.76 -8.85
CA ILE A 52 -5.19 43.89 -8.13
C ILE A 52 -4.06 44.79 -7.60
N PRO A 53 -3.98 46.07 -8.02
CA PRO A 53 -2.98 46.98 -7.51
C PRO A 53 -3.12 47.16 -5.99
N GLY A 54 -2.00 47.13 -5.28
CA GLY A 54 -1.97 47.27 -3.81
C GLY A 54 -2.11 45.96 -3.03
N VAL A 55 -2.43 44.84 -3.68
CA VAL A 55 -2.36 43.49 -3.09
C VAL A 55 -0.97 42.89 -3.36
N PRO A 56 -0.33 42.19 -2.39
CA PRO A 56 0.94 41.52 -2.62
C PRO A 56 0.90 40.59 -3.83
N VAL A 57 1.98 40.56 -4.63
CA VAL A 57 2.08 39.72 -5.84
C VAL A 57 1.81 38.25 -5.50
N THR A 58 2.38 37.75 -4.39
CA THR A 58 2.14 36.39 -3.88
C THR A 58 0.66 36.10 -3.60
N GLU A 59 -0.09 37.07 -3.05
CA GLU A 59 -1.51 36.90 -2.76
C GLU A 59 -2.34 36.92 -4.05
N ASN A 60 -2.00 37.78 -5.01
CA ASN A 60 -2.60 37.76 -6.34
C ASN A 60 -2.40 36.42 -7.06
N ILE A 61 -1.20 35.83 -6.96
CA ILE A 61 -0.88 34.51 -7.50
C ILE A 61 -1.75 33.43 -6.84
N LEU A 62 -1.80 33.38 -5.51
CA LEU A 62 -2.60 32.39 -4.78
C LEU A 62 -4.09 32.49 -5.13
N ASN A 63 -4.62 33.71 -5.21
CA ASN A 63 -6.00 33.97 -5.65
C ASN A 63 -6.21 33.52 -7.10
N GLY A 64 -5.25 33.78 -8.00
CA GLY A 64 -5.34 33.37 -9.39
C GLY A 64 -5.36 31.85 -9.55
N ILE A 65 -4.54 31.15 -8.77
CA ILE A 65 -4.52 29.69 -8.69
C ILE A 65 -5.84 29.12 -8.14
N GLU A 66 -6.38 29.73 -7.09
CA GLU A 66 -7.63 29.27 -6.47
C GLU A 66 -8.83 29.49 -7.39
N LYS A 67 -8.92 30.65 -8.03
CA LYS A 67 -10.04 31.05 -8.89
C LYS A 67 -9.97 30.51 -10.32
N SER A 68 -8.87 29.89 -10.72
CA SER A 68 -8.70 29.30 -12.05
C SER A 68 -8.91 27.79 -12.06
N MET A 69 -9.47 27.26 -13.14
CA MET A 69 -9.63 25.82 -13.33
C MET A 69 -8.27 25.14 -13.57
N LYS A 70 -7.42 25.73 -14.42
CA LYS A 70 -6.05 25.26 -14.70
C LYS A 70 -5.04 26.41 -14.69
N ILE A 71 -3.76 26.08 -14.62
CA ILE A 71 -2.59 26.94 -14.66
C ILE A 71 -1.76 26.51 -15.86
N VAL A 72 -1.39 27.45 -16.73
CA VAL A 72 -0.48 27.23 -17.85
C VAL A 72 0.86 27.84 -17.48
N TYR A 73 1.93 27.04 -17.50
CA TYR A 73 3.29 27.52 -17.26
C TYR A 73 4.03 27.67 -18.58
N LEU A 74 4.43 28.89 -18.93
CA LEU A 74 5.27 29.13 -20.11
C LEU A 74 6.74 29.06 -19.70
N ILE A 75 7.42 28.00 -20.12
CA ILE A 75 8.74 27.62 -19.61
C ILE A 75 9.81 27.97 -20.63
N SER A 76 10.48 29.10 -20.39
CA SER A 76 11.72 29.54 -21.03
C SER A 76 12.91 29.34 -20.08
N GLN A 77 14.15 29.58 -20.57
CA GLN A 77 15.32 29.60 -19.68
C GLN A 77 15.16 30.67 -18.58
N LYS A 78 14.54 31.81 -18.91
CA LYS A 78 14.28 32.90 -17.95
C LYS A 78 13.28 32.51 -16.89
N PHE A 79 12.20 31.84 -17.27
CA PHE A 79 11.23 31.27 -16.34
C PHE A 79 11.90 30.31 -15.34
N LYS A 80 12.79 29.44 -15.82
CA LYS A 80 13.51 28.48 -14.97
C LYS A 80 14.50 29.14 -14.00
N GLU A 81 15.08 30.27 -14.36
CA GLU A 81 16.05 31.00 -13.53
C GLU A 81 15.37 31.89 -12.48
N ASN A 82 14.20 32.46 -12.81
CA ASN A 82 13.48 33.43 -11.98
C ASN A 82 12.96 32.80 -10.67
N PHE A 83 13.27 33.46 -9.55
CA PHE A 83 12.88 33.01 -8.22
C PHE A 83 11.35 33.00 -8.03
N MET A 84 10.66 34.04 -8.50
CA MET A 84 9.20 34.14 -8.35
C MET A 84 8.49 33.04 -9.13
N CYS A 85 8.96 32.72 -10.34
CA CYS A 85 8.42 31.61 -11.13
C CYS A 85 8.58 30.26 -10.43
N LYS A 86 9.67 30.04 -9.67
CA LYS A 86 9.84 28.82 -8.86
C LYS A 86 8.84 28.74 -7.71
N GLU A 87 8.59 29.86 -7.02
CA GLU A 87 7.57 29.90 -5.97
C GLU A 87 6.17 29.66 -6.54
N GLU A 88 5.85 30.25 -7.71
CA GLU A 88 4.59 30.01 -8.44
C GLU A 88 4.38 28.54 -8.82
N ILE A 89 5.42 27.84 -9.27
CA ILE A 89 5.37 26.39 -9.51
C ILE A 89 5.04 25.66 -8.21
N LEU A 90 5.71 25.99 -7.11
CA LEU A 90 5.46 25.33 -5.82
C LEU A 90 4.02 25.56 -5.32
N TYR A 91 3.48 26.76 -5.51
CA TYR A 91 2.08 27.07 -5.18
C TYR A 91 1.10 26.29 -6.06
N GLY A 92 1.34 26.24 -7.37
CA GLY A 92 0.46 25.50 -8.29
C GLY A 92 0.53 23.99 -8.09
N VAL A 93 1.72 23.45 -7.80
CA VAL A 93 1.90 22.05 -7.37
C VAL A 93 1.07 21.81 -6.10
N THR A 94 1.21 22.66 -5.08
CA THR A 94 0.45 22.57 -3.83
C THR A 94 -1.07 22.65 -4.07
N ALA A 95 -1.53 23.53 -4.97
CA ALA A 95 -2.95 23.71 -5.28
C ALA A 95 -3.52 22.58 -6.13
N SER A 96 -2.80 22.10 -7.14
CA SER A 96 -3.14 20.91 -7.92
C SER A 96 -3.27 19.69 -7.00
N HIS A 97 -2.37 19.56 -6.02
CA HIS A 97 -2.47 18.53 -4.97
C HIS A 97 -3.71 18.70 -4.09
N LYS A 98 -4.08 19.92 -3.68
CA LYS A 98 -5.28 20.18 -2.87
C LYS A 98 -6.60 19.92 -3.63
N GLN A 99 -6.63 20.23 -4.93
CA GLN A 99 -7.82 20.14 -5.77
C GLN A 99 -8.00 18.75 -6.40
N CYS A 100 -7.04 17.83 -6.21
CA CYS A 100 -7.04 16.47 -6.77
C CYS A 100 -7.25 16.42 -8.29
N GLU A 101 -6.84 17.48 -8.99
CA GLU A 101 -6.93 17.62 -10.44
C GLU A 101 -5.54 18.04 -10.95
N ASN A 102 -5.07 17.43 -12.06
CA ASN A 102 -3.90 17.95 -12.76
C ASN A 102 -4.30 19.27 -13.43
N SER A 103 -4.20 20.34 -12.65
CA SER A 103 -4.53 21.69 -13.05
C SER A 103 -3.35 22.35 -13.75
N MET A 104 -2.20 21.70 -13.91
CA MET A 104 -1.00 22.31 -14.50
C MET A 104 -0.80 21.87 -15.96
N ILE A 105 -0.54 22.84 -16.84
CA ILE A 105 -0.22 22.64 -18.25
C ILE A 105 1.12 23.32 -18.54
N PRO A 106 2.24 22.59 -18.42
CA PRO A 106 3.55 23.10 -18.83
C PRO A 106 3.63 23.27 -20.36
N VAL A 107 4.16 24.40 -20.82
CA VAL A 107 4.42 24.71 -22.24
C VAL A 107 5.89 25.07 -22.36
N LEU A 108 6.66 24.24 -23.05
CA LEU A 108 8.09 24.42 -23.24
C LEU A 108 8.34 25.36 -24.42
N LEU A 109 8.84 26.57 -24.15
CA LEU A 109 9.12 27.60 -25.17
C LEU A 109 10.50 27.47 -25.81
N GLU A 110 11.45 26.88 -25.08
CA GLU A 110 12.85 26.73 -25.48
C GLU A 110 13.33 25.31 -25.19
N LYS A 111 14.34 24.81 -25.92
CA LYS A 111 14.88 23.45 -25.70
C LYS A 111 15.74 23.38 -24.44
N ILE A 112 15.08 23.34 -23.29
CA ILE A 112 15.69 23.28 -21.96
C ILE A 112 15.08 22.14 -21.14
N ASP A 113 15.80 21.69 -20.10
CA ASP A 113 15.21 20.74 -19.15
C ASP A 113 14.13 21.43 -18.32
N LEU A 114 12.97 20.78 -18.18
CA LEU A 114 11.91 21.23 -17.30
C LEU A 114 12.40 21.37 -15.84
N PRO A 115 11.87 22.34 -15.07
CA PRO A 115 12.02 22.38 -13.62
C PRO A 115 11.68 21.02 -13.00
N ARG A 116 12.40 20.62 -11.94
CA ARG A 116 12.31 19.27 -11.35
C ARG A 116 10.89 18.90 -10.97
N GLU A 117 10.14 19.89 -10.51
CA GLU A 117 8.75 19.81 -10.07
C GLU A 117 7.79 19.47 -11.23
N LEU A 118 8.15 19.85 -12.46
CA LEU A 118 7.32 19.69 -13.66
C LEU A 118 7.80 18.54 -14.58
N GLN A 119 8.94 17.90 -14.29
CA GLN A 119 9.48 16.80 -15.11
C GLN A 119 8.55 15.58 -15.20
N SER A 120 7.70 15.39 -14.20
CA SER A 120 6.74 14.27 -14.16
C SER A 120 5.39 14.59 -14.83
N ILE A 121 5.22 15.81 -15.35
CA ILE A 121 3.97 16.30 -15.93
C ILE A 121 4.11 16.32 -17.46
N ASN A 122 3.05 15.91 -18.17
CA ASN A 122 3.00 16.05 -19.62
C ASN A 122 3.04 17.54 -19.99
N TYR A 123 3.90 17.88 -20.94
CA TYR A 123 4.08 19.26 -21.40
C TYR A 123 3.75 19.40 -22.89
N VAL A 124 3.42 20.62 -23.30
CA VAL A 124 3.31 21.00 -24.71
C VAL A 124 4.66 21.52 -25.16
N ASP A 125 5.29 20.85 -26.13
CA ASP A 125 6.54 21.30 -26.71
C ASP A 125 6.28 22.33 -27.83
N ALA A 126 6.42 23.62 -27.52
CA ALA A 126 6.24 24.71 -28.48
C ALA A 126 7.48 24.91 -29.38
N THR A 127 8.56 24.17 -29.14
CA THR A 127 9.79 24.25 -29.96
C THR A 127 9.70 23.42 -31.25
N LEU A 128 8.68 22.57 -31.36
CA LEU A 128 8.44 21.72 -32.53
C LEU A 128 7.66 22.49 -33.60
N GLU A 129 8.12 22.39 -34.84
CA GLU A 129 7.46 23.02 -35.98
C GLU A 129 6.06 22.42 -36.22
N GLY A 130 5.08 23.28 -36.52
CA GLY A 130 3.72 22.87 -36.87
C GLY A 130 2.80 22.51 -35.69
N ILE A 131 3.22 22.75 -34.44
CA ILE A 131 2.38 22.56 -33.27
C ILE A 131 1.44 23.77 -33.06
N ASP A 132 0.13 23.53 -33.08
CA ASP A 132 -0.89 24.50 -32.62
C ASP A 132 -0.96 24.44 -31.08
N VAL A 133 -0.11 25.23 -30.42
CA VAL A 133 -0.02 25.33 -28.96
C VAL A 133 -1.37 25.71 -28.32
N PRO A 134 -2.09 26.75 -28.80
CA PRO A 134 -3.44 27.07 -28.33
C PRO A 134 -4.42 25.88 -28.37
N LYS A 135 -4.41 25.11 -29.47
CA LYS A 135 -5.24 23.90 -29.60
C LYS A 135 -4.90 22.86 -28.55
N LYS A 136 -3.62 22.63 -28.30
CA LYS A 136 -3.15 21.66 -27.29
C LYS A 136 -3.57 22.07 -25.88
N ILE A 137 -3.49 23.35 -25.55
CA ILE A 137 -3.98 23.89 -24.27
C ILE A 137 -5.49 23.70 -24.16
N TYR A 138 -6.25 23.99 -25.21
CA TYR A 138 -7.70 23.78 -25.23
C TYR A 138 -8.07 22.30 -25.08
N GLU A 139 -7.40 21.40 -25.80
CA GLU A 139 -7.56 19.95 -25.65
C GLU A 139 -7.32 19.53 -24.18
N ALA A 140 -6.25 20.02 -23.54
CA ALA A 140 -5.97 19.75 -22.14
C ALA A 140 -7.05 20.29 -21.16
N CYS A 141 -7.83 21.30 -21.58
CA CYS A 141 -9.00 21.77 -20.85
C CYS A 141 -10.24 20.90 -21.08
N VAL A 142 -10.49 20.46 -22.32
CA VAL A 142 -11.68 19.66 -22.69
C VAL A 142 -11.62 18.23 -22.14
N PHE A 143 -10.45 17.60 -22.15
CA PHE A 143 -10.29 16.21 -21.67
C PHE A 143 -10.38 16.06 -20.14
N GLY A 144 -10.89 17.08 -19.43
CA GLY A 144 -11.12 17.11 -17.99
C GLY A 144 -12.59 17.03 -17.55
N ALA A 145 -13.49 16.34 -18.27
CA ALA A 145 -14.79 15.88 -17.77
C ALA A 145 -15.44 14.95 -18.82
N THR A 146 -15.91 13.77 -18.40
CA THR A 146 -16.61 12.72 -19.18
C THR A 146 -15.76 11.76 -20.04
N SER A 147 -15.65 10.51 -19.53
CA SER A 147 -15.22 9.26 -20.18
C SER A 147 -13.81 9.16 -20.80
N ASN A 148 -12.92 8.47 -20.07
CA ASN A 148 -11.68 7.79 -20.52
C ASN A 148 -10.37 8.58 -20.71
N CYS A 149 -10.13 9.64 -19.92
CA CYS A 149 -8.77 10.05 -19.56
C CYS A 149 -8.66 10.32 -18.05
N ILE A 150 -8.51 9.26 -17.25
CA ILE A 150 -8.03 9.37 -15.87
C ILE A 150 -6.51 9.30 -15.92
N LEU A 151 -5.83 10.40 -15.57
CA LEU A 151 -4.40 10.39 -15.27
C LEU A 151 -4.18 10.74 -13.78
N PRO A 152 -3.12 10.18 -13.18
CA PRO A 152 -3.12 9.57 -11.85
C PRO A 152 -2.97 10.58 -10.71
N ASN A 153 -3.65 10.27 -9.61
CA ASN A 153 -3.40 10.79 -8.28
C ASN A 153 -1.91 11.01 -7.97
N VAL A 154 -1.53 12.26 -7.68
CA VAL A 154 -0.43 12.56 -6.78
C VAL A 154 -1.02 13.24 -5.57
N ILE A 155 -1.25 12.42 -4.54
CA ILE A 155 -1.64 12.85 -3.21
C ILE A 155 -0.37 13.43 -2.55
N PRO A 156 -0.44 14.47 -1.70
CA PRO A 156 0.72 15.01 -1.01
C PRO A 156 1.53 13.90 -0.34
N PHE A 157 2.83 14.10 -0.17
CA PHE A 157 3.68 13.25 0.67
C PHE A 157 3.14 13.28 2.12
N GLN A 158 2.18 12.42 2.41
CA GLN A 158 1.87 12.01 3.77
C GLN A 158 2.95 10.99 4.14
N GLU A 159 3.60 11.17 5.30
CA GLU A 159 4.57 10.20 5.81
C GLU A 159 4.00 8.77 5.89
N LEU A 160 2.66 8.64 5.96
CA LEU A 160 1.92 7.39 6.03
C LEU A 160 0.84 7.33 4.95
N CYS A 161 0.97 6.41 4.01
CA CYS A 161 -0.06 6.07 3.00
C CYS A 161 -0.66 4.67 3.26
N ASN A 162 -1.76 4.32 2.60
CA ASN A 162 -2.35 2.99 2.71
C ASN A 162 -1.34 1.93 2.27
N GLY A 163 -1.13 0.90 3.11
CA GLY A 163 -0.11 -0.12 2.90
C GLY A 163 1.27 0.19 3.47
N THR A 164 1.46 1.36 4.09
CA THR A 164 2.70 1.65 4.83
C THR A 164 2.80 0.75 6.05
N VAL A 165 3.90 0.01 6.19
CA VAL A 165 4.13 -0.85 7.36
C VAL A 165 4.43 0.01 8.59
N LEU A 166 3.61 -0.09 9.63
CA LEU A 166 3.76 0.64 10.90
C LEU A 166 4.58 -0.15 11.93
N ARG A 167 4.30 -1.45 12.04
CA ARG A 167 4.90 -2.37 13.00
C ARG A 167 5.09 -3.74 12.34
N VAL A 168 6.14 -4.44 12.74
CA VAL A 168 6.41 -5.82 12.33
C VAL A 168 6.68 -6.64 13.59
N PHE A 169 5.99 -7.77 13.73
CA PHE A 169 6.24 -8.74 14.79
C PHE A 169 6.84 -9.98 14.18
N GLN A 170 8.03 -10.32 14.65
CA GLN A 170 8.77 -11.48 14.17
C GLN A 170 8.88 -12.55 15.25
N ARG A 171 8.78 -13.79 14.81
CA ARG A 171 8.99 -14.96 15.62
C ARG A 171 10.50 -15.18 15.79
N SER A 172 10.96 -15.10 17.03
CA SER A 172 12.33 -15.40 17.46
C SER A 172 12.37 -16.76 18.16
N GLU A 173 13.45 -17.52 17.96
CA GLU A 173 13.72 -18.80 18.62
C GLU A 173 14.95 -18.66 19.50
N THR A 174 14.81 -19.00 20.78
CA THR A 174 15.89 -19.01 21.78
C THR A 174 15.95 -20.35 22.46
N TRP A 175 17.09 -20.71 23.05
CA TRP A 175 17.29 -22.04 23.64
C TRP A 175 17.52 -21.97 25.13
N LYS A 176 16.83 -22.83 25.88
CA LYS A 176 17.06 -23.00 27.33
C LYS A 176 17.08 -24.49 27.68
N TRP A 177 18.21 -24.98 28.21
CA TRP A 177 18.39 -26.38 28.66
C TRP A 177 17.87 -27.43 27.64
N CYS A 178 18.09 -27.22 26.34
CA CYS A 178 17.63 -28.05 25.21
C CYS A 178 16.16 -27.90 24.78
N ILE A 179 15.42 -26.94 25.33
CA ILE A 179 14.05 -26.63 24.92
C ILE A 179 14.06 -25.34 24.08
N PRO A 180 13.57 -25.37 22.83
CA PRO A 180 13.35 -24.16 22.05
C PRO A 180 12.20 -23.34 22.66
N ILE A 181 12.47 -22.08 22.95
CA ILE A 181 11.51 -21.07 23.38
C ILE A 181 11.26 -20.16 22.19
N ILE A 182 10.06 -20.27 21.62
CA ILE A 182 9.61 -19.46 20.50
C ILE A 182 8.72 -18.33 21.02
N ARG A 183 9.04 -17.09 20.64
CA ARG A 183 8.26 -15.90 21.00
C ARG A 183 8.16 -14.91 19.86
N PHE A 184 7.00 -14.28 19.73
CA PHE A 184 6.83 -13.09 18.91
C PHE A 184 7.35 -11.86 19.65
N ASN A 185 8.17 -11.09 18.97
CA ASN A 185 8.70 -9.80 19.44
C ASN A 185 8.48 -8.75 18.35
N GLU A 186 8.26 -7.50 18.76
CA GLU A 186 8.27 -6.37 17.84
C GLU A 186 9.69 -6.09 17.35
N ASP A 187 9.84 -5.95 16.04
CA ASP A 187 11.03 -5.41 15.44
C ASP A 187 11.01 -3.88 15.59
N LYS A 188 11.84 -3.39 16.52
CA LYS A 188 11.92 -1.96 16.84
C LYS A 188 12.61 -1.13 15.76
N GLU A 189 13.43 -1.75 14.90
CA GLU A 189 14.13 -1.04 13.82
C GLU A 189 13.17 -0.68 12.67
N LEU A 190 12.19 -1.56 12.42
CA LEU A 190 11.16 -1.36 11.39
C LEU A 190 9.99 -0.50 11.85
N ARG A 191 10.03 0.01 13.08
CA ARG A 191 8.96 0.82 13.66
C ARG A 191 8.88 2.19 12.99
N LYS A 192 7.71 2.53 12.43
CA LYS A 192 7.45 3.86 11.87
C LYS A 192 6.87 4.83 12.91
N ASN A 193 7.28 6.09 12.80
CA ASN A 193 6.69 7.18 13.56
C ASN A 193 5.26 7.46 13.08
N ILE A 194 4.37 7.77 14.02
CA ILE A 194 2.97 8.12 13.74
C ILE A 194 2.79 9.54 14.28
N PRO A 195 2.51 10.54 13.41
CA PRO A 195 2.43 11.95 13.82
C PRO A 195 1.37 12.24 14.89
N ASP A 196 0.26 11.50 14.85
CA ASP A 196 -0.81 11.59 15.85
C ASP A 196 -0.44 10.79 17.11
N GLU A 197 -0.12 11.51 18.19
CA GLU A 197 0.30 10.92 19.47
C GLU A 197 -0.77 10.03 20.11
N ASP A 198 -2.05 10.42 20.02
CA ASP A 198 -3.14 9.66 20.65
C ASP A 198 -3.42 8.37 19.88
N ARG A 199 -3.41 8.44 18.54
CA ARG A 199 -3.49 7.26 17.69
C ARG A 199 -2.29 6.33 17.91
N SER A 200 -1.08 6.90 17.99
CA SER A 200 0.15 6.16 18.26
C SER A 200 0.06 5.40 19.59
N ARG A 201 -0.42 6.06 20.65
CA ARG A 201 -0.60 5.46 21.99
C ARG A 201 -1.60 4.30 21.97
N LYS A 202 -2.73 4.44 21.28
CA LYS A 202 -3.74 3.38 21.14
C LYS A 202 -3.20 2.18 20.35
N ILE A 203 -2.47 2.44 19.25
CA ILE A 203 -1.82 1.38 18.48
C ILE A 203 -0.80 0.64 19.34
N ASP A 204 0.01 1.34 20.14
CA ASP A 204 0.98 0.72 21.04
C ASP A 204 0.33 -0.11 22.16
N GLN A 205 -0.85 0.27 22.64
CA GLN A 205 -1.64 -0.54 23.58
C GLN A 205 -2.15 -1.82 22.90
N LEU A 206 -2.73 -1.70 21.71
CA LEU A 206 -3.20 -2.84 20.92
C LEU A 206 -2.06 -3.81 20.58
N CYS A 207 -0.89 -3.30 20.19
CA CYS A 207 0.28 -4.11 19.87
C CYS A 207 0.78 -4.91 21.09
N ARG A 208 0.71 -4.34 22.30
CA ARG A 208 1.05 -5.06 23.54
C ARG A 208 0.10 -6.22 23.81
N LEU A 209 -1.21 -5.98 23.73
CA LEU A 209 -2.22 -7.02 23.90
C LEU A 209 -2.07 -8.13 22.86
N LEU A 210 -1.80 -7.76 21.60
CA LEU A 210 -1.53 -8.72 20.54
C LEU A 210 -0.30 -9.58 20.84
N ILE A 211 0.82 -8.99 21.29
CA ILE A 211 2.02 -9.75 21.66
C ILE A 211 1.73 -10.73 22.80
N GLU A 212 0.93 -10.33 23.79
CA GLU A 212 0.52 -11.20 24.89
C GLU A 212 -0.30 -12.40 24.40
N ASP A 213 -1.30 -12.17 23.54
CA ASP A 213 -2.13 -13.22 22.94
C ASP A 213 -1.30 -14.15 22.02
N LEU A 214 -0.41 -13.59 21.18
CA LEU A 214 0.49 -14.33 20.29
C LEU A 214 1.48 -15.22 21.07
N ASN A 215 1.84 -14.82 22.29
CA ASN A 215 2.76 -15.56 23.16
C ASN A 215 2.05 -16.38 24.25
N SER A 216 0.74 -16.59 24.13
CA SER A 216 -0.03 -17.42 25.06
C SER A 216 0.48 -18.88 25.11
N SER A 217 0.18 -19.57 26.22
CA SER A 217 0.70 -20.91 26.56
C SER A 217 0.36 -22.00 25.53
N ILE A 218 -0.73 -21.81 24.77
CA ILE A 218 -1.21 -22.75 23.74
C ILE A 218 -0.21 -22.84 22.59
N PHE A 219 0.37 -21.72 22.18
CA PHE A 219 1.30 -21.66 21.05
C PHE A 219 2.70 -22.16 21.45
N THR A 220 3.19 -21.72 22.61
CA THR A 220 4.51 -22.13 23.15
C THR A 220 4.65 -23.64 23.29
N THR A 221 3.57 -24.35 23.61
CA THR A 221 3.57 -25.81 23.76
C THR A 221 3.60 -26.55 22.41
N ARG A 222 2.95 -26.02 21.37
CA ARG A 222 2.91 -26.64 20.02
C ARG A 222 4.21 -26.42 19.23
N TYR A 223 4.96 -25.37 19.54
CA TYR A 223 6.18 -24.99 18.84
C TYR A 223 7.38 -25.90 19.09
N PHE A 224 7.43 -26.57 20.24
CA PHE A 224 8.48 -27.54 20.57
C PHE A 224 8.69 -28.58 19.47
N MET A 225 7.60 -29.04 18.85
CA MET A 225 7.61 -30.02 17.77
C MET A 225 8.20 -29.52 16.44
N ARG A 226 8.39 -28.21 16.25
CA ARG A 226 8.82 -27.62 14.97
C ARG A 226 10.33 -27.33 14.90
N SER A 227 11.02 -27.24 16.03
CA SER A 227 12.46 -26.98 16.04
C SER A 227 13.20 -28.17 15.44
N SER A 228 13.87 -27.95 14.30
CA SER A 228 14.61 -29.00 13.60
C SER A 228 15.70 -29.60 14.49
N GLU A 229 16.38 -28.78 15.28
CA GLU A 229 17.37 -29.24 16.26
C GLU A 229 16.74 -30.11 17.36
N PHE A 230 15.56 -29.75 17.85
CA PHE A 230 14.87 -30.61 18.82
C PHE A 230 14.46 -31.93 18.17
N ALA A 231 13.96 -31.89 16.93
CA ALA A 231 13.62 -33.08 16.15
C ALA A 231 14.82 -34.02 15.99
N TYR A 232 15.99 -33.49 15.63
CA TYR A 232 17.22 -34.27 15.49
C TYR A 232 17.71 -34.82 16.83
N ARG A 233 17.60 -34.06 17.92
CA ARG A 233 17.98 -34.52 19.27
C ARG A 233 17.02 -35.58 19.80
N ALA A 234 15.72 -35.42 19.59
CA ALA A 234 14.69 -36.39 19.94
C ALA A 234 14.84 -37.66 19.09
N ALA A 235 15.00 -37.52 17.77
CA ALA A 235 15.30 -38.64 16.88
C ALA A 235 16.60 -39.35 17.30
N GLY A 236 17.66 -38.60 17.63
CA GLY A 236 18.90 -39.16 18.20
C GLY A 236 18.66 -39.93 19.49
N PHE A 237 17.82 -39.43 20.39
CA PHE A 237 17.43 -40.14 21.62
C PHE A 237 16.62 -41.42 21.32
N PHE A 238 15.69 -41.39 20.35
CA PHE A 238 14.90 -42.55 19.96
C PHE A 238 15.71 -43.59 19.16
N ILE A 239 16.67 -43.16 18.33
CA ILE A 239 17.51 -44.01 17.48
C ILE A 239 18.71 -44.57 18.26
N LEU A 240 19.34 -43.78 19.13
CA LEU A 240 20.54 -44.18 19.86
C LEU A 240 20.25 -44.57 21.31
N GLY A 241 19.31 -43.92 21.99
CA GLY A 241 19.02 -44.17 23.41
C GLY A 241 18.22 -45.47 23.61
N LEU A 242 17.06 -45.59 22.99
CA LEU A 242 16.15 -46.72 23.20
C LEU A 242 16.76 -48.10 22.83
N PRO A 243 17.47 -48.25 21.70
CA PRO A 243 18.12 -49.51 21.34
C PRO A 243 19.32 -49.85 22.25
N SER A 244 20.08 -48.84 22.69
CA SER A 244 21.28 -49.04 23.51
C SER A 244 20.98 -49.44 24.95
N PHE A 245 19.89 -48.94 25.54
CA PHE A 245 19.56 -49.21 26.94
C PHE A 245 18.72 -50.48 27.18
N ALA A 246 17.95 -50.95 26.19
CA ALA A 246 17.05 -52.10 26.38
C ALA A 246 17.29 -53.28 25.41
N VAL A 247 17.62 -53.01 24.15
CA VAL A 247 17.68 -54.05 23.10
C VAL A 247 19.08 -54.65 23.00
N LEU A 248 20.14 -53.84 23.08
CA LEU A 248 21.53 -54.29 22.99
C LEU A 248 21.92 -55.32 24.09
N PRO A 249 21.59 -55.10 25.39
CA PRO A 249 21.92 -56.06 26.44
C PRO A 249 21.18 -57.40 26.29
N LEU A 250 19.92 -57.36 25.85
CA LEU A 250 19.10 -58.55 25.61
C LEU A 250 19.63 -59.36 24.42
N LEU A 251 19.98 -58.70 23.32
CA LEU A 251 20.57 -59.35 22.14
C LEU A 251 21.93 -59.96 22.46
N LEU A 252 22.79 -59.26 23.22
CA LEU A 252 24.07 -59.78 23.68
C LEU A 252 23.89 -61.02 24.57
N TYR A 253 22.94 -60.99 25.51
CA TYR A 253 22.60 -62.15 26.34
C TYR A 253 22.17 -63.36 25.49
N LEU A 254 21.28 -63.17 24.52
CA LEU A 254 20.79 -64.25 23.66
C LEU A 254 21.88 -64.85 22.75
N ILE A 255 22.84 -64.03 22.31
CA ILE A 255 24.02 -64.47 21.56
C ILE A 255 24.98 -65.27 22.46
N ILE A 256 25.23 -64.81 23.69
CA ILE A 256 26.08 -65.49 24.67
C ILE A 256 25.53 -66.88 25.03
N VAL A 257 24.22 -67.01 25.20
CA VAL A 257 23.55 -68.29 25.50
C VAL A 257 23.38 -69.17 24.25
N ARG A 258 23.87 -68.74 23.06
CA ARG A 258 23.83 -69.46 21.77
C ARG A 258 22.45 -69.95 21.32
N MET A 259 21.38 -69.23 21.67
CA MET A 259 20.00 -69.69 21.43
C MET A 259 19.40 -69.28 20.08
N ILE A 260 20.10 -68.51 19.23
CA ILE A 260 19.51 -67.85 18.06
C ILE A 260 20.35 -68.04 16.79
N THR A 261 19.68 -68.25 15.65
CA THR A 261 20.28 -68.29 14.30
C THR A 261 20.42 -66.88 13.71
N GLU A 262 21.37 -66.67 12.79
CA GLU A 262 21.64 -65.37 12.15
C GLU A 262 20.38 -64.73 11.53
N LYS A 263 19.55 -65.54 10.87
CA LYS A 263 18.27 -65.08 10.29
C LYS A 263 17.27 -64.60 11.35
N ALA A 264 17.19 -65.30 12.49
CA ALA A 264 16.32 -64.92 13.59
C ALA A 264 16.83 -63.66 14.32
N LEU A 265 18.15 -63.46 14.39
CA LEU A 265 18.77 -62.25 14.94
C LEU A 265 18.42 -61.01 14.09
N ILE A 266 18.55 -61.10 12.77
CA ILE A 266 18.19 -60.02 11.84
C ILE A 266 16.70 -59.68 11.99
N GLY A 267 15.83 -60.70 12.04
CA GLY A 267 14.40 -60.52 12.28
C GLY A 267 14.10 -59.77 13.59
N LEU A 268 14.74 -60.17 14.70
CA LEU A 268 14.57 -59.53 16.01
C LEU A 268 15.00 -58.06 16.00
N CYS A 269 16.15 -57.75 15.38
CA CYS A 269 16.65 -56.38 15.24
C CYS A 269 15.68 -55.50 14.43
N CYS A 270 15.18 -56.00 13.29
CA CYS A 270 14.20 -55.29 12.49
C CYS A 270 12.90 -55.02 13.25
N THR A 271 12.41 -55.98 14.06
CA THR A 271 11.17 -55.81 14.82
C THR A 271 11.30 -54.95 16.07
N LEU A 272 12.43 -55.03 16.80
CA LEU A 272 12.61 -54.33 18.07
C LEU A 272 13.19 -52.92 17.90
N VAL A 273 13.89 -52.66 16.80
CA VAL A 273 14.51 -51.35 16.53
C VAL A 273 13.88 -50.70 15.31
N GLY A 274 13.77 -51.43 14.20
CA GLY A 274 13.24 -50.87 12.94
C GLY A 274 11.79 -50.41 13.07
N VAL A 275 10.89 -51.27 13.54
CA VAL A 275 9.45 -50.95 13.66
C VAL A 275 9.18 -49.77 14.61
N PRO A 276 9.75 -49.70 15.83
CA PRO A 276 9.55 -48.56 16.72
C PRO A 276 10.11 -47.25 16.18
N VAL A 277 11.28 -47.28 15.54
CA VAL A 277 11.87 -46.06 14.93
C VAL A 277 10.96 -45.55 13.82
N ILE A 278 10.49 -46.43 12.93
CA ILE A 278 9.55 -46.05 11.86
C ILE A 278 8.25 -45.50 12.45
N ALA A 279 7.69 -46.15 13.47
CA ALA A 279 6.45 -45.70 14.13
C ALA A 279 6.61 -44.31 14.78
N VAL A 280 7.72 -44.05 15.46
CA VAL A 280 8.03 -42.74 16.05
C VAL A 280 8.23 -41.69 14.97
N CYS A 281 8.93 -42.00 13.88
CA CYS A 281 9.09 -41.10 12.74
C CYS A 281 7.75 -40.74 12.09
N ILE A 282 6.86 -41.71 11.90
CA ILE A 282 5.50 -41.48 11.37
C ILE A 282 4.69 -40.62 12.34
N ALA A 283 4.67 -40.97 13.63
CA ALA A 283 3.92 -40.22 14.65
C ALA A 283 4.42 -38.77 14.76
N TYR A 284 5.73 -38.57 14.74
CA TYR A 284 6.34 -37.24 14.71
C TYR A 284 5.97 -36.48 13.45
N GLY A 285 6.07 -37.10 12.27
CA GLY A 285 5.70 -36.48 10.99
C GLY A 285 4.24 -36.04 10.95
N VAL A 286 3.32 -36.88 11.43
CA VAL A 286 1.88 -36.55 11.55
C VAL A 286 1.65 -35.41 12.52
N ALA A 287 2.29 -35.44 13.70
CA ALA A 287 2.15 -34.39 14.70
C ALA A 287 2.73 -33.05 14.21
N TRP A 288 3.89 -33.10 13.54
CA TRP A 288 4.53 -31.94 12.92
C TRP A 288 3.64 -31.31 11.84
N TYR A 289 3.10 -32.12 10.93
CA TYR A 289 2.18 -31.65 9.89
C TYR A 289 0.90 -31.02 10.48
N ARG A 290 0.28 -31.69 11.46
CA ARG A 290 -0.94 -31.19 12.11
C ARG A 290 -0.68 -29.85 12.81
N ASN A 291 0.41 -29.75 13.56
CA ASN A 291 0.79 -28.50 14.24
C ASN A 291 1.10 -27.38 13.24
N LEU A 292 1.71 -27.69 12.09
CA LEU A 292 1.97 -26.70 11.04
C LEU A 292 0.66 -26.10 10.48
N THR A 293 -0.34 -26.95 10.23
CA THR A 293 -1.64 -26.49 9.72
C THR A 293 -2.44 -25.69 10.74
N GLN A 294 -2.44 -26.11 12.02
CA GLN A 294 -3.19 -25.45 13.08
C GLN A 294 -2.58 -24.11 13.50
N ASP A 295 -1.24 -24.01 13.54
CA ASP A 295 -0.52 -22.77 13.90
C ASP A 295 -0.93 -21.59 12.99
N GLY A 296 -0.98 -21.82 11.67
CA GLY A 296 -1.41 -20.78 10.71
C GLY A 296 -2.84 -20.31 10.97
N GLY A 297 -3.78 -21.24 11.18
CA GLY A 297 -5.18 -20.91 11.44
C GLY A 297 -5.39 -20.19 12.77
N ASP A 298 -4.68 -20.59 13.82
CA ASP A 298 -4.78 -19.94 15.13
C ASP A 298 -4.21 -18.50 15.08
N LEU A 299 -3.06 -18.30 14.40
CA LEU A 299 -2.49 -16.97 14.15
C LEU A 299 -3.48 -16.08 13.38
N GLU A 300 -4.06 -16.62 12.30
CA GLU A 300 -5.05 -15.92 11.49
C GLU A 300 -6.27 -15.52 12.34
N THR A 301 -6.74 -16.40 13.21
CA THR A 301 -7.87 -16.12 14.13
C THR A 301 -7.55 -14.98 15.08
N ILE A 302 -6.35 -14.97 15.68
CA ILE A 302 -5.91 -13.88 16.57
C ILE A 302 -5.81 -12.57 15.79
N THR A 303 -5.15 -12.57 14.64
CA THR A 303 -4.99 -11.34 13.83
C THR A 303 -6.34 -10.76 13.42
N TRP A 304 -7.29 -11.63 13.04
CA TRP A 304 -8.63 -11.23 12.61
C TRP A 304 -9.48 -10.64 13.74
N LYS A 305 -9.39 -11.20 14.95
CA LYS A 305 -10.05 -10.68 16.16
C LYS A 305 -9.68 -9.21 16.37
N TYR A 306 -8.38 -8.90 16.38
CA TYR A 306 -7.92 -7.52 16.59
C TYR A 306 -8.17 -6.59 15.40
N LEU A 307 -8.18 -7.12 14.16
CA LEU A 307 -8.48 -6.34 12.96
C LEU A 307 -9.94 -5.87 12.95
N THR A 308 -10.89 -6.78 13.16
CA THR A 308 -12.34 -6.49 13.02
C THR A 308 -12.78 -5.36 13.94
N ASP A 309 -12.22 -5.30 15.14
CA ASP A 309 -12.57 -4.28 16.15
C ASP A 309 -11.92 -2.91 15.88
N ASN A 310 -10.81 -2.85 15.12
CA ASN A 310 -9.95 -1.65 15.09
C ASN A 310 -9.63 -1.09 13.70
N TYR A 311 -10.00 -1.78 12.62
CA TYR A 311 -9.57 -1.38 11.28
C TYR A 311 -10.12 0.00 10.87
N GLN A 312 -11.34 0.36 11.31
CA GLN A 312 -11.91 1.69 11.08
C GLN A 312 -11.42 2.72 12.10
N THR A 313 -11.39 2.35 13.39
CA THR A 313 -11.11 3.30 14.49
C THR A 313 -9.66 3.73 14.56
N LEU A 314 -8.72 2.81 14.31
CA LEU A 314 -7.28 3.07 14.32
C LEU A 314 -6.69 3.18 12.91
N LYS A 315 -7.49 2.94 11.86
CA LYS A 315 -7.07 3.00 10.45
C LYS A 315 -5.87 2.10 10.18
N ILE A 316 -5.97 0.84 10.61
CA ILE A 316 -4.90 -0.16 10.46
C ILE A 316 -5.43 -1.49 9.92
N LEU A 317 -4.58 -2.22 9.21
CA LEU A 317 -4.81 -3.63 8.88
C LEU A 317 -3.76 -4.48 9.57
N LEU A 318 -4.23 -5.43 10.38
CA LEU A 318 -3.39 -6.38 11.09
C LEU A 318 -3.41 -7.73 10.37
N LEU A 319 -2.31 -8.10 9.73
CA LEU A 319 -2.29 -9.22 8.78
C LEU A 319 -1.10 -10.14 9.00
N LEU A 320 -1.31 -11.43 8.75
CA LEU A 320 -0.27 -12.45 8.80
C LEU A 320 0.46 -12.50 7.45
N ARG A 321 1.73 -12.07 7.40
CA ARG A 321 2.56 -12.18 6.19
C ARG A 321 3.10 -13.60 6.03
N SER A 322 3.50 -14.22 7.12
CA SER A 322 3.92 -15.62 7.14
C SER A 322 3.65 -16.24 8.51
N THR A 323 3.80 -17.56 8.65
CA THR A 323 3.74 -18.21 9.99
C THR A 323 4.75 -17.66 11.00
N LYS A 324 5.71 -16.82 10.59
CA LYS A 324 6.72 -16.22 11.47
C LYS A 324 6.60 -14.70 11.58
N GLU A 325 5.75 -14.06 10.80
CA GLU A 325 5.71 -12.61 10.70
C GLU A 325 4.28 -12.06 10.60
N VAL A 326 3.94 -11.18 11.54
CA VAL A 326 2.69 -10.41 11.56
C VAL A 326 3.02 -8.96 11.30
N VAL A 327 2.23 -8.29 10.47
CA VAL A 327 2.44 -6.88 10.12
C VAL A 327 1.22 -6.04 10.44
N VAL A 328 1.48 -4.81 10.86
CA VAL A 328 0.45 -3.77 11.05
C VAL A 328 0.66 -2.73 9.97
N LEU A 329 -0.31 -2.62 9.06
CA LEU A 329 -0.28 -1.64 7.98
C LEU A 329 -1.12 -0.43 8.35
N ASN A 330 -0.66 0.76 8.01
CA ASN A 330 -1.50 1.94 7.93
C ASN A 330 -2.48 1.75 6.78
N TYR A 331 -3.78 1.81 7.04
CA TYR A 331 -4.78 1.73 5.99
C TYR A 331 -6.07 2.41 6.44
N ASP A 332 -6.47 3.44 5.72
CA ASP A 332 -7.77 4.09 5.87
C ASP A 332 -8.80 3.45 4.92
N THR A 333 -9.72 2.68 5.48
CA THR A 333 -10.83 2.06 4.73
C THR A 333 -12.01 3.00 4.51
N GLU A 334 -12.07 4.13 5.19
CA GLU A 334 -13.23 5.03 5.18
C GLU A 334 -13.46 5.60 3.77
N GLU A 335 -12.40 6.04 3.10
CA GLU A 335 -12.45 6.53 1.72
C GLU A 335 -12.85 5.41 0.73
N CYS A 336 -12.40 4.17 0.98
CA CYS A 336 -12.85 3.00 0.21
C CYS A 336 -14.34 2.75 0.38
N LYS A 337 -14.85 2.83 1.61
CA LYS A 337 -16.27 2.65 1.95
C LYS A 337 -17.13 3.74 1.30
N LYS A 338 -16.73 5.02 1.39
CA LYS A 338 -17.42 6.15 0.73
C LYS A 338 -17.59 5.91 -0.77
N PHE A 339 -16.56 5.40 -1.43
CA PHE A 339 -16.66 5.07 -2.84
C PHE A 339 -17.61 3.90 -3.12
N CYS A 340 -17.53 2.82 -2.34
CA CYS A 340 -18.47 1.68 -2.48
C CYS A 340 -19.92 2.15 -2.30
N ILE A 341 -20.21 2.97 -1.30
CA ILE A 341 -21.52 3.59 -1.06
C ILE A 341 -21.98 4.37 -2.31
N PHE A 342 -21.12 5.25 -2.83
CA PHE A 342 -21.43 6.04 -4.03
C PHE A 342 -21.76 5.16 -5.24
N ALA A 343 -21.02 4.07 -5.45
CA ALA A 343 -21.28 3.14 -6.55
C ALA A 343 -22.59 2.35 -6.34
N LEU A 344 -22.87 1.90 -5.12
CA LEU A 344 -24.08 1.15 -4.76
C LEU A 344 -25.36 2.00 -4.81
N LYS A 345 -25.28 3.32 -4.56
CA LYS A 345 -26.40 4.27 -4.74
C LYS A 345 -26.97 4.30 -6.16
N ARG A 346 -26.27 3.73 -7.16
CA ARG A 346 -26.78 3.59 -8.53
C ARG A 346 -27.68 2.37 -8.71
N LYS A 347 -27.60 1.39 -7.81
CA LYS A 347 -28.31 0.09 -7.89
C LYS A 347 -29.37 -0.07 -6.79
N MET A 348 -29.19 0.61 -5.65
CA MET A 348 -30.02 0.49 -4.46
C MET A 348 -30.51 1.86 -4.00
N ILE A 349 -31.61 1.89 -3.25
CA ILE A 349 -32.26 3.13 -2.77
C ILE A 349 -32.15 3.27 -1.24
N ASP A 350 -32.21 2.16 -0.50
CA ASP A 350 -32.13 2.16 0.97
C ASP A 350 -30.69 2.48 1.45
N GLU A 351 -30.52 3.61 2.14
CA GLU A 351 -29.21 4.07 2.61
C GLU A 351 -28.61 3.14 3.67
N ASP A 352 -29.42 2.58 4.57
CA ASP A 352 -28.95 1.68 5.64
C ASP A 352 -28.49 0.33 5.09
N GLU A 353 -29.13 -0.14 4.02
CA GLU A 353 -28.73 -1.36 3.32
C GLU A 353 -27.44 -1.14 2.51
N ILE A 354 -27.31 0.03 1.86
CA ILE A 354 -26.10 0.41 1.10
C ILE A 354 -24.88 0.48 2.01
N GLU A 355 -24.99 1.10 3.18
CA GLU A 355 -23.85 1.21 4.10
C GLU A 355 -23.39 -0.15 4.61
N ARG A 356 -24.33 -1.04 4.97
CA ARG A 356 -24.04 -2.41 5.40
C ARG A 356 -23.38 -3.23 4.30
N GLU A 357 -23.89 -3.15 3.08
CA GLU A 357 -23.32 -3.91 1.97
C GLU A 357 -21.93 -3.37 1.57
N ALA A 358 -21.73 -2.04 1.56
CA ALA A 358 -20.43 -1.44 1.30
C ALA A 358 -19.37 -1.90 2.32
N GLU A 359 -19.74 -1.95 3.60
CA GLU A 359 -18.86 -2.42 4.67
C GLU A 359 -18.54 -3.91 4.53
N LYS A 360 -19.56 -4.72 4.29
CA LYS A 360 -19.41 -6.15 4.05
C LYS A 360 -18.49 -6.44 2.88
N MET A 361 -18.65 -5.73 1.74
CA MET A 361 -17.78 -5.89 0.58
C MET A 361 -16.31 -5.59 0.90
N VAL A 362 -16.03 -4.58 1.72
CA VAL A 362 -14.67 -4.23 2.15
C VAL A 362 -14.10 -5.33 3.05
N LEU A 363 -14.85 -5.78 4.04
CA LEU A 363 -14.43 -6.84 4.96
C LEU A 363 -14.20 -8.17 4.25
N ASP A 364 -15.13 -8.60 3.40
CA ASP A 364 -15.02 -9.82 2.59
C ASP A 364 -13.79 -9.78 1.68
N PHE A 365 -13.47 -8.59 1.15
CA PHE A 365 -12.25 -8.40 0.36
C PHE A 365 -10.99 -8.55 1.21
N ILE A 366 -10.94 -7.93 2.40
CA ILE A 366 -9.80 -8.05 3.31
C ILE A 366 -9.61 -9.50 3.70
N ASP A 367 -10.70 -10.20 4.03
CA ASP A 367 -10.70 -11.61 4.42
C ASP A 367 -10.18 -12.52 3.31
N GLY A 368 -10.69 -12.35 2.09
CA GLY A 368 -10.28 -13.14 0.93
C GLY A 368 -8.85 -12.86 0.44
N ASN A 369 -8.25 -11.72 0.82
CA ASN A 369 -6.96 -11.25 0.29
C ASN A 369 -5.91 -10.95 1.37
N ARG A 370 -6.04 -11.53 2.56
CA ARG A 370 -5.15 -11.28 3.73
C ARG A 370 -3.66 -11.31 3.38
N ARG A 371 -3.20 -12.36 2.68
CA ARG A 371 -1.77 -12.52 2.31
C ARG A 371 -1.30 -11.47 1.31
N ALA A 372 -2.09 -11.23 0.27
CA ALA A 372 -1.77 -10.23 -0.75
C ALA A 372 -1.70 -8.82 -0.15
N LEU A 373 -2.61 -8.50 0.78
CA LEU A 373 -2.58 -7.25 1.53
C LEU A 373 -1.37 -7.18 2.48
N ALA A 374 -0.98 -8.28 3.15
CA ALA A 374 0.16 -8.31 4.07
C ALA A 374 1.52 -8.12 3.37
N GLU A 375 1.66 -8.67 2.17
CA GLU A 375 2.86 -8.51 1.33
C GLU A 375 2.87 -7.18 0.59
N TRP A 376 1.69 -6.66 0.26
CA TRP A 376 1.39 -5.42 -0.46
C TRP A 376 1.93 -5.35 -1.90
N SER A 377 3.16 -5.79 -2.12
CA SER A 377 3.83 -5.93 -3.42
C SER A 377 3.04 -6.79 -4.41
N GLY A 378 2.34 -7.83 -3.92
CA GLY A 378 1.52 -8.76 -4.71
C GLY A 378 0.20 -8.18 -5.21
N LEU A 379 -0.19 -6.97 -4.79
CA LEU A 379 -1.37 -6.31 -5.35
C LEU A 379 -1.09 -5.81 -6.78
N PRO A 380 -2.12 -5.79 -7.65
CA PRO A 380 -1.96 -5.25 -8.99
C PRO A 380 -1.50 -3.80 -8.93
N GLU A 381 -0.54 -3.47 -9.78
CA GLU A 381 -0.20 -2.07 -10.04
C GLU A 381 -1.35 -1.42 -10.79
N PHE A 382 -1.51 -0.13 -10.56
CA PHE A 382 -2.55 0.60 -11.24
C PHE A 382 -2.06 1.97 -11.65
N LYS A 383 -2.33 2.29 -12.91
CA LYS A 383 -1.88 3.54 -13.50
C LYS A 383 -2.40 4.73 -12.72
N TYR A 384 -3.59 4.66 -12.12
CA TYR A 384 -4.27 5.76 -11.42
C TYR A 384 -4.77 5.35 -10.05
N ASN A 385 -4.33 6.05 -9.01
CA ASN A 385 -4.31 5.49 -7.67
C ASN A 385 -5.37 6.17 -6.79
N ARG A 386 -6.65 5.77 -6.86
CA ARG A 386 -7.81 6.47 -6.28
C ARG A 386 -7.60 6.96 -4.84
N HIS A 387 -6.88 6.18 -4.04
CA HIS A 387 -6.41 6.57 -2.71
C HIS A 387 -4.90 6.51 -2.62
N ASN A 388 -4.34 7.16 -1.60
CA ASN A 388 -2.89 7.18 -1.38
C ASN A 388 -2.42 5.81 -0.96
N THR A 389 -1.81 5.06 -1.86
CA THR A 389 -1.32 3.71 -1.60
C THR A 389 0.18 3.62 -1.81
N TYR A 390 0.84 2.86 -0.95
CA TYR A 390 2.26 2.58 -1.05
C TYR A 390 2.58 1.90 -2.39
N ALA A 391 3.64 2.35 -3.06
CA ALA A 391 4.13 1.80 -4.33
C ALA A 391 3.06 1.70 -5.45
N GLN A 392 2.08 2.62 -5.47
CA GLN A 392 1.09 2.71 -6.56
C GLN A 392 0.27 1.43 -6.81
N LYS A 393 -0.02 0.70 -5.73
CA LYS A 393 -0.82 -0.53 -5.76
C LYS A 393 -2.31 -0.21 -5.66
N LYS A 394 -3.18 -1.01 -6.29
CA LYS A 394 -4.64 -0.81 -6.20
C LYS A 394 -5.13 -0.70 -4.75
N CYS A 395 -6.00 0.27 -4.47
CA CYS A 395 -6.80 0.26 -3.23
C CYS A 395 -7.82 -0.89 -3.25
N ILE A 396 -8.33 -1.27 -2.07
CA ILE A 396 -9.44 -2.23 -1.93
C ILE A 396 -10.62 -1.88 -2.86
N CYS A 397 -11.04 -0.61 -2.86
CA CYS A 397 -12.09 -0.11 -3.74
C CYS A 397 -11.88 -0.38 -5.24
N GLN A 398 -10.64 -0.22 -5.72
CA GLN A 398 -10.27 -0.43 -7.12
C GLN A 398 -10.22 -1.90 -7.48
N CYS A 399 -9.90 -2.76 -6.51
CA CYS A 399 -10.03 -4.21 -6.69
C CYS A 399 -11.51 -4.64 -6.75
N LEU A 400 -12.40 -3.91 -6.08
CA LEU A 400 -13.84 -4.16 -6.05
C LEU A 400 -14.62 -3.59 -7.24
N GLU A 401 -14.02 -2.78 -8.11
CA GLU A 401 -14.70 -2.12 -9.24
C GLU A 401 -15.50 -3.10 -10.12
N SER A 402 -14.94 -4.27 -10.42
CA SER A 402 -15.61 -5.31 -11.22
C SER A 402 -16.90 -5.85 -10.62
N LYS A 403 -17.07 -5.75 -9.29
CA LYS A 403 -18.29 -6.16 -8.58
C LYS A 403 -19.28 -5.00 -8.43
N LEU A 404 -18.76 -3.76 -8.41
CA LEU A 404 -19.54 -2.55 -8.19
C LEU A 404 -20.22 -2.05 -9.47
N PHE A 405 -19.59 -2.22 -10.63
CA PHE A 405 -20.13 -1.80 -11.93
C PHE A 405 -20.79 -2.94 -12.69
#